data_AF-V4LVL2-F1
#
_entry.id   AF-V4LVL2-F1
#
_cell.length_a   1.000
_cell.length_b   1.000
_cell.length_c   1.000
_cell.angle_alpha   90.00
_cell.angle_beta   90.00
_cell.angle_gamma   90.00
#
_symmetry.space_group_name_H-M   'P 1'
#
loop_
_entity.id
_entity.type
_entity.pdbx_description
1 polymer ?
#
loop_
_entity_poly.entity_id
_entity_poly.type
_entity_poly.pdbx_seq_one_letter_code
_entity_poly.pdbx_strand_id
1 'polypeptide(L)'
;MARRRRKRIKQVRRVRRPSRYFQCPRCGAMTLTIDFKKLNSADHKLAIARCGTCHLYCELEVPAVYDRIDVYNRISDLAYEGRLDECSKPYQEPEGEEAEEPTEGEGEEGPEEGQ
;
A
#
# COMPACT_ATOMS: atom_id res chain seq x y z
N MET A 1 7.18 52.20 29.66
CA MET A 1 7.32 51.51 28.36
C MET A 1 6.99 50.03 28.55
N ALA A 2 5.92 49.52 27.94
CA ALA A 2 5.67 48.08 27.86
C ALA A 2 4.88 47.76 26.58
N ARG A 3 5.57 47.34 25.52
CA ARG A 3 4.92 46.87 24.29
C ARG A 3 4.21 45.55 24.60
N ARG A 4 2.87 45.53 24.61
CA ARG A 4 2.09 44.28 24.67
C ARG A 4 2.55 43.37 23.53
N ARG A 5 3.19 42.26 23.88
CA ARG A 5 3.56 41.20 22.93
C ARG A 5 2.27 40.65 22.30
N ARG A 6 2.07 40.89 20.99
CA ARG A 6 0.99 40.23 20.23
C ARG A 6 1.26 38.73 20.27
N LYS A 7 0.36 37.93 20.85
CA LYS A 7 0.43 36.46 20.78
C LYS A 7 0.39 36.07 19.30
N ARG A 8 1.47 35.46 18.78
CA ARG A 8 1.46 34.83 17.46
C ARG A 8 0.44 33.70 17.49
N ILE A 9 -0.66 33.88 16.78
CA ILE A 9 -1.59 32.78 16.49
C ILE A 9 -0.82 31.85 15.55
N LYS A 10 -0.34 30.71 16.07
CA LYS A 10 0.24 29.65 15.24
C LYS A 10 -0.90 29.14 14.35
N GLN A 11 -0.84 29.44 13.06
CA GLN A 11 -1.75 28.83 12.09
C GLN A 11 -1.50 27.32 12.12
N VAL A 12 -2.46 26.59 12.67
CA VAL A 12 -2.46 25.12 12.62
C VAL A 12 -2.64 24.73 11.15
N ARG A 13 -1.56 24.25 10.54
CA ARG A 13 -1.61 23.74 9.16
C ARG A 13 -2.47 22.48 9.15
N ARG A 14 -3.45 22.42 8.23
CA ARG A 14 -4.29 21.23 8.06
C ARG A 14 -3.41 20.06 7.60
N VAL A 15 -3.50 18.94 8.31
CA VAL A 15 -2.81 17.70 7.95
C VAL A 15 -3.36 17.21 6.60
N ARG A 16 -2.48 17.02 5.62
CA ARG A 16 -2.85 16.49 4.30
C ARG A 16 -3.13 15.00 4.45
N ARG A 17 -4.30 14.56 3.98
CA ARG A 17 -4.63 13.12 3.92
C ARG A 17 -4.01 12.51 2.67
N PRO A 18 -3.57 11.25 2.71
CA PRO A 18 -3.11 10.55 1.52
C PRO A 18 -4.19 10.52 0.43
N SER A 19 -3.76 10.43 -0.83
CA SER A 19 -4.68 10.37 -1.97
C SER A 19 -5.59 9.14 -1.86
N ARG A 20 -6.80 9.25 -2.40
CA ARG A 20 -7.72 8.10 -2.50
C ARG A 20 -7.39 7.18 -3.68
N TYR A 21 -6.59 7.68 -4.61
CA TYR A 21 -6.21 7.01 -5.85
C TYR A 21 -4.77 6.56 -5.75
N PHE A 22 -4.54 5.31 -6.14
CA PHE A 22 -3.25 4.65 -6.18
C PHE A 22 -2.93 4.18 -7.61
N GLN A 23 -1.65 3.92 -7.86
CA GLN A 23 -1.17 3.39 -9.13
C GLN A 23 -1.40 1.88 -9.18
N CYS A 24 -2.07 1.38 -10.22
CA CYS A 24 -2.29 -0.05 -10.38
C CYS A 24 -0.97 -0.77 -10.74
N PRO A 25 -0.57 -1.82 -10.01
CA PRO A 25 0.67 -2.56 -10.31
C PRO A 25 0.60 -3.36 -11.62
N ARG A 26 -0.61 -3.67 -12.13
CA ARG A 26 -0.80 -4.41 -13.39
C ARG A 26 -0.70 -3.56 -14.65
N CYS A 27 -1.34 -2.39 -14.64
CA CYS A 27 -1.46 -1.55 -15.84
C CYS A 27 -0.80 -0.18 -15.71
N GLY A 28 -0.24 0.15 -14.53
CA GLY A 28 0.43 1.43 -14.28
C GLY A 28 -0.50 2.65 -14.18
N ALA A 29 -1.81 2.50 -14.39
CA ALA A 29 -2.77 3.59 -14.33
C ALA A 29 -3.10 4.00 -12.89
N MET A 30 -3.24 5.31 -12.63
CA MET A 30 -3.65 5.86 -11.33
C MET A 30 -5.17 5.79 -11.10
N THR A 31 -5.75 4.60 -11.26
CA THR A 31 -7.21 4.36 -11.17
C THR A 31 -7.58 3.34 -10.08
N LEU A 32 -6.61 2.90 -9.27
CA LEU A 32 -6.86 1.93 -8.21
C LEU A 32 -7.46 2.61 -6.99
N THR A 33 -8.64 2.15 -6.58
CA THR A 33 -9.41 2.68 -5.45
C THR A 33 -9.63 1.57 -4.42
N ILE A 34 -9.45 1.90 -3.15
CA ILE A 34 -9.60 0.97 -2.03
C ILE A 34 -10.73 1.47 -1.12
N ASP A 35 -11.75 0.62 -0.96
CA ASP A 35 -12.92 0.85 -0.13
C ASP A 35 -12.96 -0.13 1.04
N PHE A 36 -13.41 0.33 2.19
CA PHE A 36 -13.57 -0.52 3.38
C PHE A 36 -15.05 -0.73 3.68
N LYS A 37 -15.47 -1.98 3.80
CA LYS A 37 -16.76 -2.38 4.36
C LYS A 37 -16.54 -2.88 5.78
N LYS A 38 -17.42 -2.47 6.70
CA LYS A 38 -17.40 -2.95 8.07
C LYS A 38 -17.96 -4.37 8.08
N LEU A 39 -17.25 -5.29 8.70
CA LEU A 39 -17.76 -6.63 9.01
C LEU A 39 -18.34 -6.62 10.43
N ASN A 40 -19.19 -7.60 10.77
CA ASN A 40 -19.87 -7.65 12.08
C ASN A 40 -18.89 -7.89 13.26
N SER A 41 -17.66 -8.31 12.99
CA SER A 41 -16.59 -8.47 13.96
C SER A 41 -15.85 -7.15 14.15
N ALA A 42 -15.76 -6.66 15.39
CA ALA A 42 -15.17 -5.35 15.71
C ALA A 42 -13.69 -5.20 15.28
N ASP A 43 -12.99 -6.32 15.13
CA ASP A 43 -11.55 -6.36 14.91
C ASP A 43 -11.16 -6.38 13.43
N HIS A 44 -12.10 -6.71 12.53
CA HIS A 44 -11.82 -6.91 11.11
C HIS A 44 -12.74 -6.08 10.20
N LYS A 45 -12.22 -5.72 9.04
CA LYS A 45 -12.95 -5.03 7.97
C LYS A 45 -12.63 -5.66 6.62
N LEU A 46 -13.60 -5.63 5.72
CA LEU A 46 -13.42 -6.12 4.36
C LEU A 46 -12.93 -4.96 3.48
N ALA A 47 -11.69 -5.05 3.02
CA ALA A 47 -11.11 -4.13 2.05
C ALA A 47 -11.41 -4.62 0.63
N ILE A 48 -11.90 -3.71 -0.21
CA ILE A 48 -12.22 -3.97 -1.61
C ILE A 48 -11.39 -3.03 -2.46
N ALA A 49 -10.48 -3.58 -3.25
CA ALA A 49 -9.68 -2.83 -4.20
C ALA A 49 -10.19 -3.03 -5.62
N ARG A 50 -10.34 -1.92 -6.34
CA ARG A 50 -10.90 -1.88 -7.70
C ARG A 50 -10.03 -1.02 -8.60
N CYS A 51 -9.65 -1.55 -9.75
CA CYS A 51 -9.01 -0.76 -10.82
C CYS A 51 -9.99 -0.51 -11.96
N GLY A 52 -10.13 0.75 -12.39
CA GLY A 52 -11.01 1.13 -13.50
C GLY A 52 -10.44 0.82 -14.90
N THR A 53 -9.15 0.51 -15.02
CA THR A 53 -8.46 0.33 -16.32
C THR A 53 -8.30 -1.14 -16.70
N CYS A 54 -7.81 -1.97 -15.79
CA CYS A 54 -7.60 -3.41 -16.03
C CYS A 54 -8.65 -4.30 -15.35
N HIS A 55 -9.70 -3.70 -14.77
CA HIS A 55 -10.77 -4.40 -14.06
C HIS A 55 -10.30 -5.32 -12.91
N LEU A 56 -9.18 -4.98 -12.27
CA LEU A 56 -8.72 -5.70 -11.08
C LEU A 56 -9.76 -5.56 -9.97
N TYR A 57 -10.15 -6.68 -9.39
CA TYR A 57 -11.06 -6.77 -8.26
C TYR A 57 -10.45 -7.66 -7.18
N CYS A 58 -10.18 -7.10 -6.01
CA CYS A 58 -9.63 -7.84 -4.89
C CYS A 58 -10.44 -7.58 -3.62
N GLU A 59 -10.81 -8.65 -2.92
CA GLU A 59 -11.45 -8.59 -1.61
C GLU A 59 -10.52 -9.21 -0.58
N LEU A 60 -10.17 -8.45 0.45
CA LEU A 60 -9.24 -8.84 1.49
C LEU A 60 -9.85 -8.52 2.84
N GLU A 61 -9.90 -9.50 3.74
CA GLU A 61 -10.24 -9.26 5.13
C GLU A 61 -8.99 -8.74 5.85
N VAL A 62 -9.04 -7.53 6.40
CA VAL A 62 -7.90 -6.89 7.06
C VAL A 62 -8.28 -6.42 8.45
N PRO A 63 -7.32 -6.30 9.38
CA PRO A 63 -7.57 -5.73 10.70
C PRO A 63 -8.11 -4.29 10.58
N ALA A 64 -8.93 -3.88 11.55
CA ALA A 64 -9.53 -2.54 11.58
C ALA A 64 -8.49 -1.40 11.59
N VAL A 65 -7.28 -1.68 12.07
CA VAL A 65 -6.15 -0.74 12.17
C VAL A 65 -5.55 -0.37 10.80
N TYR A 66 -5.69 -1.24 9.79
CA TYR A 66 -5.00 -1.07 8.49
C TYR A 66 -5.52 0.13 7.71
N ASP A 67 -4.64 0.98 7.22
CA ASP A 67 -5.03 2.06 6.31
C ASP A 67 -5.08 1.59 4.85
N ARG A 68 -5.54 2.47 3.96
CA ARG A 68 -5.62 2.18 2.51
C ARG A 68 -4.23 1.84 1.94
N ILE A 69 -3.19 2.45 2.50
CA ILE A 69 -1.81 2.26 2.07
C ILE A 69 -1.35 0.84 2.39
N ASP A 70 -1.70 0.32 3.57
CA ASP A 70 -1.30 -1.04 3.97
C ASP A 70 -1.93 -2.09 3.06
N VAL A 71 -3.21 -1.91 2.71
CA VAL A 71 -3.90 -2.76 1.73
C VAL A 71 -3.26 -2.64 0.35
N TYR A 72 -2.88 -1.44 -0.06
CA TYR A 72 -2.21 -1.21 -1.33
C TYR A 72 -0.87 -1.96 -1.44
N ASN A 73 -0.03 -1.85 -0.41
CA ASN A 73 1.27 -2.52 -0.38
C ASN A 73 1.08 -4.02 -0.59
N ARG A 74 0.15 -4.63 0.14
CA ARG A 74 -0.14 -6.05 0.01
C ARG A 74 -0.60 -6.46 -1.38
N ILE A 75 -1.44 -5.66 -2.03
CA ILE A 75 -1.87 -5.91 -3.42
C ILE A 75 -0.68 -5.77 -4.38
N SER A 76 0.22 -4.83 -4.11
CA SER A 76 1.44 -4.65 -4.91
C SER A 76 2.35 -5.86 -4.78
N ASP A 77 2.56 -6.38 -3.57
CA ASP A 77 3.39 -7.56 -3.32
C ASP A 77 2.82 -8.79 -4.06
N LEU A 78 1.51 -9.02 -3.93
CA LEU A 78 0.79 -10.08 -4.67
C LEU A 78 0.90 -9.92 -6.20
N ALA A 79 0.99 -8.68 -6.68
CA ALA A 79 1.19 -8.40 -8.10
C ALA A 79 2.59 -8.76 -8.58
N TYR A 80 3.61 -8.50 -7.78
CA TYR A 80 4.98 -8.90 -8.07
C TYR A 80 5.15 -10.42 -8.04
N GLU A 81 4.47 -11.11 -7.13
CA GLU A 81 4.44 -12.59 -7.08
C GLU A 81 3.68 -13.23 -8.24
N GLY A 82 2.94 -12.45 -9.04
CA GLY A 82 2.11 -12.97 -10.13
C GLY A 82 0.85 -13.70 -9.66
N ARG A 83 0.50 -13.62 -8.37
CA ARG A 83 -0.64 -14.30 -7.72
C ARG A 83 -1.89 -13.42 -7.58
N LEU A 84 -2.04 -12.40 -8.41
CA LEU A 84 -3.21 -11.50 -8.40
C LEU A 84 -4.54 -12.20 -8.64
N ASP A 85 -4.52 -13.41 -9.22
CA ASP A 85 -5.72 -14.21 -9.46
C ASP A 85 -6.29 -14.83 -8.17
N GLU A 86 -5.54 -14.79 -7.05
CA GLU A 86 -5.98 -15.30 -5.74
C GLU A 86 -6.66 -14.24 -4.86
N CYS A 87 -6.93 -13.05 -5.42
CA CYS A 87 -7.59 -11.92 -4.77
C CYS A 87 -9.04 -12.15 -4.28
N SER A 88 -9.55 -13.38 -4.34
CA SER A 88 -10.87 -13.78 -3.84
C SER A 88 -10.83 -14.55 -2.52
N LYS A 89 -9.64 -14.89 -2.00
CA LYS A 89 -9.54 -15.65 -0.75
C LYS A 89 -9.52 -14.72 0.46
N PRO A 90 -10.31 -14.99 1.51
CA PRO A 90 -10.20 -14.29 2.79
C PRO A 90 -8.78 -14.45 3.31
N TYR A 91 -8.30 -13.44 4.04
CA TYR A 91 -6.99 -13.45 4.68
C TYR A 91 -6.83 -14.70 5.53
N GLN A 92 -6.02 -15.64 5.05
CA GLN A 92 -5.39 -16.63 5.91
C GLN A 92 -4.24 -15.91 6.59
N GLU A 93 -4.23 -15.96 7.92
CA GLU A 93 -3.07 -15.54 8.71
C GLU A 93 -1.83 -16.23 8.11
N PRO A 94 -0.75 -15.48 7.82
CA PRO A 94 0.51 -16.12 7.53
C PRO A 94 0.95 -16.82 8.83
N GLU A 95 0.78 -18.14 8.90
CA GLU A 95 1.63 -18.95 9.76
C GLU A 95 3.06 -18.64 9.32
N GLY A 96 3.90 -18.21 10.29
CA GLY A 96 5.13 -17.48 10.04
C GLY A 96 6.00 -18.08 8.93
N GLU A 97 6.31 -17.25 7.94
CA GLU A 97 7.40 -17.52 7.03
C GLU A 97 8.55 -16.60 7.45
N GLU A 98 9.60 -17.26 7.92
CA GLU A 98 10.78 -16.68 8.51
C GLU A 98 11.47 -15.73 7.52
N ALA A 99 12.17 -14.75 8.08
CA ALA A 99 13.02 -13.84 7.33
C ALA A 99 14.07 -14.63 6.54
N GLU A 100 13.88 -14.80 5.24
CA GLU A 100 14.97 -15.08 4.33
C GLU A 100 15.51 -13.74 3.81
N GLU A 101 16.63 -13.34 4.37
CA GLU A 101 17.45 -12.22 3.86
C GLU A 101 17.93 -12.56 2.44
N PRO A 102 17.77 -11.67 1.44
CA PRO A 102 18.59 -11.78 0.24
C PRO A 102 19.96 -11.21 0.57
N THR A 103 20.88 -12.09 0.96
CA THR A 103 22.31 -11.79 0.98
C THR A 103 22.79 -11.47 -0.43
N GLU A 104 23.58 -10.41 -0.49
CA GLU A 104 24.22 -9.82 -1.66
C GLU A 104 25.04 -10.83 -2.49
N GLY A 105 24.96 -10.72 -3.82
CA GLY A 105 25.73 -11.48 -4.82
C GLY A 105 24.84 -11.75 -6.05
N GLU A 106 25.21 -11.52 -7.30
CA GLU A 106 26.50 -11.45 -7.95
C GLU A 106 26.37 -10.51 -9.16
N GLY A 107 27.44 -9.76 -9.47
CA GLY A 107 27.59 -9.00 -10.70
C GLY A 107 29.01 -9.21 -11.21
N GLU A 108 29.19 -10.35 -11.89
CA GLU A 108 30.42 -10.77 -12.55
C GLU A 108 30.93 -9.78 -13.60
N GLU A 109 32.22 -9.93 -13.90
CA GLU A 109 33.11 -9.05 -14.62
C GLU A 109 32.94 -9.05 -16.16
N GLY A 110 33.27 -7.91 -16.77
CA GLY A 110 34.01 -7.79 -18.04
C GLY A 110 33.23 -7.59 -19.35
N PRO A 111 33.90 -7.25 -20.48
CA PRO A 111 35.31 -6.87 -20.66
C PRO A 111 35.52 -5.53 -21.44
N GLU A 112 36.80 -5.18 -21.55
CA GLU A 112 37.39 -4.08 -22.31
C GLU A 112 36.94 -3.97 -23.77
N GLU A 113 36.68 -2.75 -24.26
CA GLU A 113 36.96 -2.37 -25.65
C GLU A 113 37.40 -0.89 -25.69
N GLY A 114 38.68 -0.67 -26.02
CA GLY A 114 39.25 0.65 -26.31
C GLY A 114 40.22 0.52 -27.49
N GLN A 115 39.83 1.09 -28.63
CA GLN A 115 40.59 1.17 -29.89
C GLN A 115 41.69 2.24 -29.85
#